data_AF-A0ABD5UZH2-F1
#
_entry.id   AF-A0ABD5UZH2-F1
#
_cell.length_a   1.000
_cell.length_b   1.000
_cell.length_c   1.000
_cell.angle_alpha   90.00
_cell.angle_beta   90.00
_cell.angle_gamma   90.00
#
_symmetry.space_group_name_H-M   'P 1'
#
loop_
_entity.id
_entity.type
_entity.pdbx_description
1 polymer ?
#
loop_
_entity_poly.entity_id
_entity_poly.type
_entity_poly.pdbx_seq_one_letter_code
_entity_poly.pdbx_strand_id
1 'polypeptide(L)'
;MAFLPEGFTLPALPHLLVLLAAVGLVGAAFRRSPPRVESRHVLALAPWMVVGSCLHVLYVIGALPEAARPFAGTPAVYLTVAAIAGAVWIAIDSTEAIPASRVPTVLAASGVAALVSVVAVALAAGARSGSLSPTWPAAALVLAVPIAAGTWFALVRAVPRASITGEVGALAVFAHALDGVSTAVGVDVLGFGERTPLSRLVMEAAAGLPTPEAMGVGWLFVLVKLAVASLVVVLFADYVEEDPTEGYLLLGLVAAVGLGPGAHNLLLFTVWGA
;
A
#
# COMPACT_ATOMS: atom_id res chain seq x y z
N MET A 1 -9.87 -18.21 18.27
CA MET A 1 -9.36 -16.93 17.73
C MET A 1 -9.66 -16.91 16.25
N ALA A 2 -10.33 -15.87 15.73
CA ALA A 2 -10.41 -15.68 14.29
C ALA A 2 -9.01 -15.30 13.78
N PHE A 3 -8.48 -16.08 12.84
CA PHE A 3 -7.17 -15.80 12.21
C PHE A 3 -7.26 -14.74 11.11
N LEU A 4 -8.47 -14.30 10.76
CA LEU A 4 -8.72 -13.28 9.76
C LEU A 4 -8.98 -11.93 10.44
N PRO A 5 -8.44 -10.81 9.90
CA PRO A 5 -8.74 -9.48 10.40
C PRO A 5 -10.24 -9.19 10.39
N GLU A 6 -10.73 -8.46 11.39
CA GLU A 6 -12.10 -7.95 11.39
C GLU A 6 -12.34 -7.06 10.16
N GLY A 7 -13.41 -7.34 9.41
CA GLY A 7 -13.73 -6.67 8.13
C GLY A 7 -13.33 -7.47 6.89
N PHE A 8 -12.60 -8.58 7.03
CA PHE A 8 -12.34 -9.51 5.92
C PHE A 8 -13.62 -10.29 5.60
N THR A 9 -14.35 -9.84 4.57
CA THR A 9 -15.59 -10.48 4.13
C THR A 9 -15.59 -10.55 2.61
N LEU A 10 -15.77 -11.76 2.08
CA LEU A 10 -15.93 -11.92 0.64
C LEU A 10 -17.23 -11.23 0.22
N PRO A 11 -17.22 -10.47 -0.90
CA PRO A 11 -18.45 -9.88 -1.40
C PRO A 11 -19.40 -10.99 -1.86
N ALA A 12 -20.69 -10.66 -1.97
CA ALA A 12 -21.68 -11.61 -2.46
C ALA A 12 -21.26 -12.20 -3.81
N LEU A 13 -21.58 -13.49 -4.02
CA LEU A 13 -21.11 -14.29 -5.15
C LEU A 13 -21.16 -13.56 -6.52
N PRO A 14 -22.22 -12.82 -6.89
CA PRO A 14 -22.25 -12.09 -8.16
C PRO A 14 -21.11 -11.09 -8.33
N HIS A 15 -20.80 -10.32 -7.29
CA HIS A 15 -19.72 -9.33 -7.31
C HIS A 15 -18.34 -10.01 -7.36
N LEU A 16 -18.19 -11.13 -6.65
CA LEU A 16 -16.97 -11.92 -6.71
C LEU A 16 -16.71 -12.46 -8.12
N LEU A 17 -17.75 -12.98 -8.79
CA LEU A 17 -17.64 -13.46 -10.18
C LEU A 17 -17.24 -12.33 -11.14
N VAL A 18 -17.80 -11.13 -10.96
CA VAL A 18 -17.40 -9.95 -11.74
C VAL A 18 -15.93 -9.61 -11.53
N LEU A 19 -15.45 -9.62 -10.28
CA LEU A 19 -14.05 -9.34 -9.98
C LEU A 19 -13.09 -10.39 -10.55
N LEU A 20 -13.43 -11.68 -10.40
CA LEU A 20 -12.63 -12.76 -10.95
C LEU A 20 -12.61 -12.73 -12.48
N ALA A 21 -13.74 -12.40 -13.12
CA ALA A 21 -13.78 -12.21 -14.56
C ALA A 21 -12.92 -11.03 -15.00
N ALA A 22 -12.99 -9.88 -14.32
CA ALA A 22 -12.19 -8.70 -14.64
C ALA A 22 -10.68 -8.97 -14.51
N VAL A 23 -10.25 -9.54 -13.39
CA VAL A 23 -8.85 -9.94 -13.18
C VAL A 23 -8.42 -11.02 -14.18
N GLY A 24 -9.29 -11.99 -14.46
CA GLY A 24 -9.03 -13.05 -15.44
C GLY A 24 -8.85 -12.52 -16.86
N LEU A 25 -9.63 -11.52 -17.26
CA LEU A 25 -9.51 -10.85 -18.56
C LEU A 25 -8.20 -10.06 -18.67
N VAL A 26 -7.84 -9.29 -17.63
CA VAL A 26 -6.56 -8.58 -17.56
C VAL A 26 -5.39 -9.57 -17.63
N GLY A 27 -5.43 -10.63 -16.84
CA GLY A 27 -4.41 -11.68 -16.85
C GLY A 27 -4.33 -12.41 -18.20
N ALA A 28 -5.46 -12.65 -18.87
CA ALA A 28 -5.47 -13.22 -20.21
C ALA A 28 -4.86 -12.27 -21.25
N ALA A 29 -5.10 -10.96 -21.14
CA ALA A 29 -4.50 -9.96 -22.03
C ALA A 29 -2.98 -9.90 -21.85
N PHE A 30 -2.47 -9.82 -20.61
CA PHE A 30 -1.03 -9.84 -20.36
C PHE A 30 -0.36 -11.16 -20.76
N ARG A 31 -1.06 -12.30 -20.68
CA ARG A 31 -0.51 -13.56 -21.21
C ARG A 31 -0.41 -13.60 -22.72
N ARG A 32 -1.30 -12.91 -23.44
CA ARG A 32 -1.28 -12.83 -24.91
C ARG A 32 -0.21 -11.86 -25.41
N SER A 33 -0.03 -10.75 -24.70
CA SER A 33 0.96 -9.73 -24.99
C SER A 33 1.70 -9.37 -23.70
N PRO A 34 2.77 -10.12 -23.34
CA PRO A 34 3.50 -9.88 -22.11
C PRO A 34 4.15 -8.49 -22.12
N PRO A 35 3.82 -7.61 -21.16
CA PRO A 35 4.45 -6.32 -21.08
C PRO A 35 5.89 -6.50 -20.57
N ARG A 36 6.81 -5.65 -21.05
CA ARG A 36 8.13 -5.54 -20.43
C ARG A 36 7.98 -4.79 -19.12
N VAL A 37 8.25 -5.45 -18.00
CA VAL A 37 8.22 -4.81 -16.68
C VAL A 37 9.64 -4.44 -16.28
N GLU A 38 9.78 -3.18 -15.89
CA GLU A 38 11.02 -2.59 -15.38
C GLU A 38 10.67 -1.87 -14.08
N SER A 39 11.69 -1.49 -13.29
CA SER A 39 11.52 -0.74 -12.04
C SER A 39 10.52 0.43 -12.16
N ARG A 40 10.64 1.23 -13.22
CA ARG A 40 9.75 2.37 -13.52
C ARG A 40 8.26 2.01 -13.63
N HIS A 41 7.93 0.82 -14.14
CA HIS A 41 6.55 0.36 -14.24
C HIS A 41 5.97 0.05 -12.86
N VAL A 42 6.78 -0.58 -12.00
CA VAL A 42 6.37 -0.88 -10.61
C VAL A 42 6.20 0.40 -9.80
N LEU A 43 7.12 1.36 -9.94
CA LEU A 43 6.96 2.69 -9.33
C LEU A 43 5.71 3.40 -9.83
N ALA A 44 5.40 3.29 -11.13
CA ALA A 44 4.20 3.87 -11.72
C ALA A 44 2.88 3.27 -11.18
N LEU A 45 2.94 2.06 -10.61
CA LEU A 45 1.80 1.43 -9.94
C LEU A 45 1.62 1.89 -8.49
N ALA A 46 2.60 2.56 -7.87
CA ALA A 46 2.49 3.00 -6.48
C ALA A 46 1.26 3.89 -6.21
N PRO A 47 0.91 4.89 -7.05
CA PRO A 47 -0.32 5.65 -6.88
C PRO A 47 -1.58 4.76 -6.96
N TRP A 48 -1.58 3.75 -7.85
CA TRP A 48 -2.68 2.78 -7.95
C TRP A 48 -2.80 1.92 -6.69
N MET A 49 -1.69 1.46 -6.11
CA MET A 49 -1.70 0.73 -4.82
C MET A 49 -2.40 1.58 -3.73
N VAL A 50 -2.10 2.88 -3.69
CA VAL A 50 -2.70 3.82 -2.73
C VAL A 50 -4.19 4.09 -3.03
N VAL A 51 -4.60 4.15 -4.30
CA VAL A 51 -6.02 4.28 -4.69
C VAL A 51 -6.87 3.19 -4.01
N GLY A 52 -6.37 1.95 -3.95
CA GLY A 52 -7.08 0.85 -3.27
C GLY A 52 -7.33 1.12 -1.80
N SER A 53 -6.30 1.59 -1.08
CA SER A 53 -6.44 2.00 0.31
C SER A 53 -7.44 3.13 0.50
N CYS A 54 -7.40 4.15 -0.35
CA CYS A 54 -8.30 5.29 -0.24
C CYS A 54 -9.75 4.91 -0.57
N LEU A 55 -9.98 4.03 -1.55
CA LEU A 55 -11.31 3.46 -1.82
C LEU A 55 -11.82 2.67 -0.62
N HIS A 56 -10.93 1.90 0.04
CA HIS A 56 -11.29 1.18 1.25
C HIS A 56 -11.64 2.14 2.41
N VAL A 57 -10.96 3.28 2.54
CA VAL A 57 -11.36 4.32 3.51
C VAL A 57 -12.77 4.82 3.20
N LEU A 58 -13.10 5.14 1.94
CA LEU A 58 -14.46 5.53 1.57
C LEU A 58 -15.51 4.45 1.91
N TYR A 59 -15.15 3.17 1.78
CA TYR A 59 -15.98 2.04 2.21
C TYR A 59 -16.22 2.04 3.72
N VAL A 60 -15.15 2.21 4.51
CA VAL A 60 -15.19 2.22 5.98
C VAL A 60 -16.04 3.39 6.49
N ILE A 61 -15.89 4.57 5.91
CA ILE A 61 -16.63 5.77 6.34
C ILE A 61 -18.03 5.90 5.73
N GLY A 62 -18.46 4.91 4.93
CA GLY A 62 -19.79 4.92 4.29
C GLY A 62 -19.98 5.99 3.23
N ALA A 63 -18.90 6.49 2.61
CA ALA A 63 -18.93 7.56 1.62
C ALA A 63 -19.00 7.06 0.16
N LEU A 64 -19.11 5.75 -0.06
CA LEU A 64 -19.30 5.17 -1.40
C LEU A 64 -20.77 5.03 -1.77
N PRO A 65 -21.13 5.20 -3.05
CA PRO A 65 -22.44 4.78 -3.57
C PRO A 65 -22.68 3.29 -3.34
N GLU A 66 -23.95 2.90 -3.13
CA GLU A 66 -24.34 1.51 -2.85
C GLU A 66 -23.83 0.52 -3.90
N ALA A 67 -23.85 0.90 -5.18
CA ALA A 67 -23.38 0.06 -6.29
C ALA A 67 -21.85 -0.19 -6.26
N ALA A 68 -21.06 0.75 -5.74
CA ALA A 68 -19.60 0.64 -5.68
C ALA A 68 -19.12 -0.06 -4.41
N ARG A 69 -19.92 -0.01 -3.34
CA ARG A 69 -19.58 -0.50 -2.00
C ARG A 69 -19.07 -1.96 -1.99
N PRO A 70 -19.65 -2.94 -2.71
CA PRO A 70 -19.17 -4.32 -2.73
C PRO A 70 -17.74 -4.50 -3.26
N PHE A 71 -17.24 -3.55 -4.04
CA PHE A 71 -15.93 -3.63 -4.70
C PHE A 71 -14.80 -2.95 -3.91
N ALA A 72 -15.12 -2.29 -2.79
CA ALA A 72 -14.17 -1.54 -1.98
C ALA A 72 -13.95 -2.13 -0.57
N GLY A 73 -14.62 -3.23 -0.22
CA GLY A 73 -14.32 -4.01 0.99
C GLY A 73 -13.06 -4.86 0.83
N THR A 74 -12.51 -5.38 1.92
CA THR A 74 -11.37 -6.33 1.87
C THR A 74 -11.87 -7.78 1.84
N PRO A 75 -11.35 -8.65 0.95
CA PRO A 75 -10.22 -8.45 0.04
C PRO A 75 -10.59 -7.88 -1.36
N ALA A 76 -11.88 -7.62 -1.62
CA ALA A 76 -12.38 -7.23 -2.95
C ALA A 76 -11.63 -6.03 -3.57
N VAL A 77 -11.28 -5.02 -2.78
CA VAL A 77 -10.61 -3.79 -3.23
C VAL A 77 -9.26 -4.05 -3.90
N TYR A 78 -8.52 -5.09 -3.47
CA TYR A 78 -7.27 -5.48 -4.10
C TYR A 78 -7.50 -5.98 -5.53
N LEU A 79 -8.54 -6.80 -5.73
CA LEU A 79 -8.91 -7.30 -7.05
C LEU A 79 -9.45 -6.17 -7.94
N THR A 80 -10.26 -5.27 -7.38
CA THR A 80 -10.82 -4.12 -8.07
C THR A 80 -9.70 -3.24 -8.63
N VAL A 81 -8.76 -2.83 -7.78
CA VAL A 81 -7.69 -1.92 -8.21
C VAL A 81 -6.68 -2.62 -9.11
N ALA A 82 -6.36 -3.90 -8.87
CA ALA A 82 -5.52 -4.66 -9.79
C ALA A 82 -6.16 -4.76 -11.19
N ALA A 83 -7.47 -5.02 -11.26
CA ALA A 83 -8.19 -5.08 -12.53
C ALA A 83 -8.23 -3.71 -13.23
N ILE A 84 -8.52 -2.63 -12.51
CA ILE A 84 -8.56 -1.28 -13.09
C ILE A 84 -7.17 -0.83 -13.54
N ALA A 85 -6.15 -0.94 -12.68
CA ALA A 85 -4.79 -0.55 -13.02
C ALA A 85 -4.24 -1.37 -14.20
N GLY A 86 -4.52 -2.68 -14.22
CA GLY A 86 -4.13 -3.56 -15.33
C GLY A 86 -4.87 -3.21 -16.63
N ALA A 87 -6.17 -2.93 -16.58
CA ALA A 87 -6.93 -2.50 -17.75
C ALA A 87 -6.44 -1.14 -18.30
N VAL A 88 -6.13 -0.19 -17.40
CA VAL A 88 -5.53 1.11 -17.79
C VAL A 88 -4.16 0.90 -18.42
N TRP A 89 -3.32 0.03 -17.86
CA TRP A 89 -2.04 -0.32 -18.48
C TRP A 89 -2.24 -0.89 -19.88
N ILE A 90 -3.10 -1.89 -20.05
CA ILE A 90 -3.40 -2.48 -21.36
C ILE A 90 -3.87 -1.42 -22.36
N ALA A 91 -4.76 -0.52 -21.94
CA ALA A 91 -5.25 0.56 -22.81
C ALA A 91 -4.12 1.50 -23.24
N ILE A 92 -3.25 1.92 -22.31
CA ILE A 92 -2.09 2.77 -22.61
C ILE A 92 -1.14 2.07 -23.57
N ASP A 93 -0.81 0.80 -23.32
CA ASP A 93 0.12 0.02 -24.13
C ASP A 93 -0.42 -0.25 -25.54
N SER A 94 -1.74 -0.39 -25.69
CA SER A 94 -2.41 -0.56 -26.98
C SER A 94 -2.55 0.74 -27.80
N THR A 95 -2.21 1.90 -27.23
CA THR A 95 -2.37 3.20 -27.89
C THR A 95 -1.12 3.54 -28.69
N GLU A 96 -1.17 3.43 -30.02
CA GLU A 96 -0.02 3.68 -30.92
C GLU A 96 0.63 5.07 -30.74
N ALA A 97 -0.16 6.08 -30.35
CA ALA A 97 0.33 7.44 -30.10
C ALA A 97 1.20 7.57 -28.83
N ILE A 98 1.25 6.55 -27.96
CA ILE A 98 2.03 6.54 -26.73
C ILE A 98 3.25 5.64 -26.93
N PRO A 99 4.47 6.21 -27.00
CA PRO A 99 5.69 5.41 -27.06
C PRO A 99 5.84 4.53 -25.82
N ALA A 100 6.39 3.32 -25.98
CA ALA A 100 6.64 2.38 -24.88
C ALA A 100 7.42 3.00 -23.71
N SER A 101 8.34 3.92 -24.00
CA SER A 101 9.11 4.65 -22.97
C SER A 101 8.26 5.58 -22.10
N ARG A 102 7.09 6.01 -22.56
CA ARG A 102 6.15 6.88 -21.83
C ARG A 102 5.05 6.11 -21.11
N VAL A 103 4.89 4.82 -21.34
CA VAL A 103 3.87 3.97 -20.68
C VAL A 103 3.92 4.11 -19.15
N PRO A 104 5.08 3.99 -18.47
CA PRO A 104 5.14 4.20 -17.02
C PRO A 104 4.68 5.59 -16.57
N THR A 105 5.07 6.63 -17.31
CA THR A 105 4.70 8.01 -16.97
C THR A 105 3.19 8.23 -17.08
N VAL A 106 2.57 7.74 -18.15
CA VAL A 106 1.11 7.85 -18.34
C VAL A 106 0.37 7.00 -17.30
N LEU A 107 0.88 5.81 -16.98
CA LEU A 107 0.33 4.94 -15.94
C LEU A 107 0.38 5.62 -14.57
N ALA A 108 1.52 6.20 -14.20
CA ALA A 108 1.69 6.95 -12.96
C ALA A 108 0.75 8.16 -12.90
N ALA A 109 0.68 8.95 -13.99
CA ALA A 109 -0.18 10.12 -14.07
C ALA A 109 -1.66 9.77 -13.93
N SER A 110 -2.12 8.69 -14.58
CA SER A 110 -3.49 8.19 -14.44
C SER A 110 -3.79 7.72 -13.00
N GLY A 111 -2.84 7.04 -12.36
CA GLY A 111 -2.96 6.62 -10.96
C GLY A 111 -3.00 7.81 -10.00
N VAL A 112 -2.18 8.85 -10.23
CA VAL A 112 -2.22 10.10 -9.45
C VAL A 112 -3.55 10.83 -9.65
N ALA A 113 -4.07 10.91 -10.87
CA ALA A 113 -5.36 11.54 -11.14
C ALA A 113 -6.51 10.80 -10.41
N ALA A 114 -6.51 9.46 -10.45
CA ALA A 114 -7.44 8.65 -9.70
C ALA A 114 -7.29 8.85 -8.18
N LEU A 115 -6.04 8.86 -7.68
CA LEU A 115 -5.73 9.07 -6.27
C LEU A 115 -6.24 10.41 -5.76
N VAL A 116 -5.91 11.51 -6.46
CA VAL A 116 -6.39 12.86 -6.13
C VAL A 116 -7.91 12.91 -6.08
N SER A 117 -8.57 12.25 -7.03
CA SER A 117 -10.04 12.20 -7.08
C SER A 117 -10.63 11.49 -5.84
N VAL A 118 -10.11 10.32 -5.48
CA VAL A 118 -10.59 9.53 -4.33
C VAL A 118 -10.28 10.24 -3.01
N VAL A 119 -9.09 10.82 -2.86
CA VAL A 119 -8.70 11.59 -1.67
C VAL A 119 -9.57 12.85 -1.53
N ALA A 120 -9.84 13.57 -2.62
CA ALA A 120 -10.72 14.73 -2.59
C ALA A 120 -12.13 14.38 -2.09
N VAL A 121 -12.68 13.25 -2.53
CA VAL A 121 -13.98 12.75 -2.04
C VAL A 121 -13.93 12.42 -0.55
N ALA A 122 -12.86 11.78 -0.07
CA ALA A 122 -12.69 11.45 1.34
C ALA A 122 -12.57 12.71 2.22
N LEU A 123 -11.76 13.68 1.79
CA LEU A 123 -11.62 14.96 2.48
C LEU A 123 -12.92 15.75 2.50
N ALA A 124 -13.68 15.76 1.40
CA ALA A 124 -14.99 16.39 1.34
C ALA A 124 -16.02 15.68 2.25
N ALA A 125 -15.93 14.36 2.41
CA ALA A 125 -16.73 13.63 3.38
C ALA A 125 -16.37 14.04 4.82
N GLY A 126 -15.08 14.01 5.17
CA GLY A 126 -14.59 14.43 6.50
C GLY A 126 -14.89 15.88 6.84
N ALA A 127 -14.82 16.79 5.85
CA ALA A 127 -15.17 18.19 6.02
C ALA A 127 -16.66 18.37 6.36
N ARG A 128 -17.55 17.62 5.69
CA ARG A 128 -19.00 17.68 5.93
C ARG A 128 -19.39 17.12 7.31
N SER A 129 -18.65 16.14 7.83
CA SER A 129 -18.86 15.59 9.17
C SER A 129 -18.12 16.37 10.27
N GLY A 130 -17.29 17.37 9.92
CA GLY A 130 -16.50 18.12 10.90
C GLY A 130 -15.40 17.30 11.56
N SER A 131 -14.96 16.22 10.92
CA SER A 131 -14.05 15.20 11.49
C SER A 131 -12.62 15.28 10.94
N LEU A 132 -12.26 16.39 10.29
CA LEU A 132 -10.91 16.55 9.74
C LEU A 132 -9.87 16.70 10.86
N SER A 133 -8.88 15.79 10.87
CA SER A 133 -7.76 15.80 11.82
C SER A 133 -6.43 15.45 11.12
N PRO A 134 -5.85 16.38 10.33
CA PRO A 134 -4.68 16.09 9.49
C PRO A 134 -3.34 16.09 10.25
N THR A 135 -3.29 16.61 11.49
CA THR A 135 -2.04 16.90 12.20
C THR A 135 -1.18 15.66 12.43
N TRP A 136 -1.74 14.63 13.08
CA TRP A 136 -1.01 13.39 13.38
C TRP A 136 -0.70 12.54 12.14
N PRO A 137 -1.62 12.39 11.17
CA PRO A 137 -1.29 11.77 9.89
C PRO A 137 -0.16 12.48 9.15
N ALA A 138 -0.17 13.82 9.11
CA ALA A 138 0.92 14.59 8.50
C ALA A 138 2.25 14.37 9.23
N ALA A 139 2.24 14.37 10.57
CA ALA A 139 3.43 14.06 11.37
C ALA A 139 3.96 12.65 11.11
N ALA A 140 3.08 11.64 11.02
CA ALA A 140 3.44 10.26 10.71
C ALA A 140 4.10 10.14 9.32
N LEU A 141 3.55 10.81 8.30
CA LEU A 141 4.14 10.86 6.96
C LEU A 141 5.52 11.53 6.98
N VAL A 142 5.63 12.69 7.63
CA VAL A 142 6.89 13.44 7.74
C VAL A 142 7.96 12.62 8.46
N LEU A 143 7.59 11.83 9.48
CA LEU A 143 8.51 10.97 10.23
C LEU A 143 8.90 9.69 9.45
N ALA A 144 7.98 9.12 8.67
CA ALA A 144 8.23 7.93 7.87
C ALA A 144 9.32 8.16 6.81
N VAL A 145 9.39 9.36 6.21
CA VAL A 145 10.38 9.70 5.17
C VAL A 145 11.84 9.56 5.64
N PRO A 146 12.30 10.26 6.72
CA PRO A 146 13.67 10.13 7.19
C PRO A 146 13.97 8.74 7.76
N ILE A 147 12.99 8.07 8.39
CA ILE A 147 13.15 6.69 8.86
C ILE A 147 13.43 5.77 7.67
N ALA A 148 12.59 5.83 6.63
CA ALA A 148 12.78 5.03 5.41
C ALA A 148 14.13 5.32 4.73
N ALA A 149 14.48 6.60 4.58
CA ALA A 149 15.75 7.00 3.97
C ALA A 149 16.95 6.50 4.78
N GLY A 150 16.90 6.63 6.11
CA GLY A 150 17.92 6.12 7.02
C GLY A 150 18.05 4.59 6.96
N THR A 151 16.93 3.86 6.98
CA THR A 151 16.92 2.41 6.85
C THR A 151 17.47 1.96 5.50
N TRP A 152 17.04 2.57 4.39
CA TRP A 152 17.53 2.25 3.06
C TRP A 152 19.04 2.48 2.93
N PHE A 153 19.52 3.63 3.40
CA PHE A 153 20.94 3.97 3.39
C PHE A 153 21.75 2.97 4.23
N ALA A 154 21.30 2.69 5.45
CA ALA A 154 21.96 1.73 6.33
C ALA A 154 21.98 0.32 5.73
N LEU A 155 20.86 -0.11 5.12
CA LEU A 155 20.74 -1.40 4.46
C LEU A 155 21.74 -1.56 3.32
N VAL A 156 21.76 -0.61 2.37
CA VAL A 156 22.69 -0.64 1.23
C VAL A 156 24.13 -0.53 1.72
N ARG A 157 24.41 0.19 2.81
CA ARG A 157 25.76 0.29 3.35
C ARG A 157 26.25 -1.00 4.00
N ALA A 158 25.35 -1.70 4.71
CA ALA A 158 25.65 -2.96 5.39
C ALA A 158 25.66 -4.15 4.43
N VAL A 159 24.74 -4.15 3.46
CA VAL A 159 24.56 -5.19 2.44
C VAL A 159 24.48 -4.55 1.06
N PRO A 160 25.62 -4.22 0.42
CA PRO A 160 25.65 -3.51 -0.87
C PRO A 160 24.82 -4.15 -1.98
N ARG A 161 24.66 -5.48 -1.95
CA ARG A 161 23.86 -6.25 -2.90
C ARG A 161 22.38 -5.81 -2.94
N ALA A 162 21.84 -5.30 -1.83
CA ALA A 162 20.48 -4.76 -1.78
C ALA A 162 20.24 -3.63 -2.81
N SER A 163 21.30 -2.92 -3.22
CA SER A 163 21.20 -1.85 -4.23
C SER A 163 20.74 -2.31 -5.62
N ILE A 164 20.85 -3.61 -5.94
CA ILE A 164 20.35 -4.20 -7.19
C ILE A 164 18.84 -4.00 -7.34
N THR A 165 18.10 -4.05 -6.22
CA THR A 165 16.65 -3.81 -6.22
C THR A 165 16.27 -2.35 -6.51
N GLY A 166 17.25 -1.45 -6.46
CA GLY A 166 17.12 -0.04 -6.85
C GLY A 166 15.97 0.69 -6.17
N GLU A 167 15.27 1.49 -6.96
CA GLU A 167 14.17 2.33 -6.49
C GLU A 167 12.95 1.52 -6.01
N VAL A 168 12.76 0.30 -6.51
CA VAL A 168 11.67 -0.59 -6.06
C VAL A 168 11.96 -1.12 -4.65
N GLY A 169 13.22 -1.44 -4.34
CA GLY A 169 13.64 -1.78 -2.99
C GLY A 169 13.47 -0.62 -2.02
N ALA A 170 13.87 0.59 -2.44
CA ALA A 170 13.64 1.80 -1.65
C ALA A 170 12.14 2.06 -1.41
N LEU A 171 11.29 1.88 -2.43
CA LEU A 171 9.84 1.96 -2.30
C LEU A 171 9.31 0.94 -1.29
N ALA A 172 9.78 -0.30 -1.32
CA ALA A 172 9.37 -1.33 -0.36
C ALA A 172 9.74 -0.96 1.07
N VAL A 173 10.96 -0.46 1.32
CA VAL A 173 11.35 0.03 2.66
C VAL A 173 10.49 1.21 3.09
N PHE A 174 10.25 2.19 2.21
CA PHE A 174 9.37 3.32 2.48
C PHE A 174 7.94 2.89 2.81
N ALA A 175 7.39 1.95 2.04
CA ALA A 175 6.06 1.41 2.22
C ALA A 175 5.85 0.84 3.63
N HIS A 176 6.79 0.01 4.10
CA HIS A 176 6.73 -0.60 5.42
C HIS A 176 7.09 0.37 6.55
N ALA A 177 7.92 1.38 6.29
CA ALA A 177 8.15 2.48 7.22
C ALA A 177 6.87 3.29 7.44
N LEU A 178 6.17 3.65 6.35
CA LEU A 178 4.91 4.40 6.39
C LEU A 178 3.84 3.63 7.17
N ASP A 179 3.70 2.33 6.90
CA ASP A 179 2.81 1.45 7.64
C ASP A 179 3.16 1.40 9.14
N GLY A 180 4.42 1.09 9.45
CA GLY A 180 4.91 1.01 10.82
C GLY A 180 4.64 2.30 11.60
N VAL A 181 5.05 3.44 11.05
CA VAL A 181 4.95 4.74 11.72
C VAL A 181 3.50 5.20 11.85
N SER A 182 2.68 5.05 10.79
CA SER A 182 1.27 5.42 10.86
C SER A 182 0.50 4.55 11.86
N THR A 183 0.79 3.25 11.93
CA THR A 183 0.21 2.33 12.91
C THR A 183 0.64 2.68 14.33
N ALA A 184 1.92 2.97 14.56
CA ALA A 184 2.42 3.41 15.86
C ALA A 184 1.73 4.71 16.32
N VAL A 185 1.59 5.71 15.45
CA VAL A 185 0.85 6.95 15.76
C VAL A 185 -0.63 6.66 16.02
N GLY A 186 -1.25 5.79 15.24
CA GLY A 186 -2.64 5.36 15.43
C GLY A 186 -2.87 4.77 16.82
N VAL A 187 -1.99 3.88 17.27
CA VAL A 187 -2.10 3.18 18.55
C VAL A 187 -1.68 4.07 19.72
N ASP A 188 -0.47 4.62 19.69
CA ASP A 188 0.14 5.29 20.85
C ASP A 188 -0.44 6.68 21.10
N VAL A 189 -0.94 7.37 20.05
CA VAL A 189 -1.35 8.77 20.14
C VAL A 189 -2.85 8.95 19.93
N LEU A 190 -3.41 8.28 18.93
CA LEU A 190 -4.81 8.41 18.55
C LEU A 190 -5.72 7.38 19.23
N GLY A 191 -5.16 6.41 19.96
CA GLY A 191 -5.93 5.40 20.71
C GLY A 191 -6.68 4.39 19.85
N PHE A 192 -6.33 4.26 18.56
CA PHE A 192 -6.90 3.21 17.71
C PHE A 192 -6.38 1.83 18.15
N GLY A 193 -7.25 0.83 18.21
CA GLY A 193 -6.84 -0.54 18.49
C GLY A 193 -6.22 -1.23 17.27
N GLU A 194 -5.14 -1.99 17.47
CA GLU A 194 -4.57 -2.86 16.44
C GLU A 194 -5.46 -4.08 16.21
N ARG A 195 -5.95 -4.23 14.98
CA ARG A 195 -6.91 -5.29 14.60
C ARG A 195 -6.24 -6.54 14.03
N THR A 196 -4.97 -6.45 13.68
CA THR A 196 -4.18 -7.54 13.11
C THR A 196 -3.58 -8.38 14.24
N PRO A 197 -3.91 -9.68 14.36
CA PRO A 197 -3.46 -10.51 15.49
C PRO A 197 -1.93 -10.53 15.66
N LEU A 198 -1.18 -10.63 14.55
CA LEU A 198 0.28 -10.67 14.60
C LEU A 198 0.88 -9.33 15.02
N SER A 199 0.38 -8.21 14.48
CA SER A 199 0.82 -6.87 14.89
C SER A 199 0.55 -6.64 16.37
N ARG A 200 -0.63 -7.07 16.86
CA ARG A 200 -1.00 -7.00 18.27
C ARG A 200 -0.04 -7.78 19.17
N LEU A 201 0.33 -9.00 18.78
CA LEU A 201 1.31 -9.81 19.54
C LEU A 201 2.68 -9.12 19.63
N VAL A 202 3.14 -8.48 18.55
CA VAL A 202 4.40 -7.71 18.57
C VAL A 202 4.29 -6.52 19.52
N MET A 203 3.16 -5.80 19.52
CA MET A 203 2.94 -4.66 20.40
C MET A 203 2.77 -5.06 21.88
N GLU A 204 2.10 -6.18 22.15
CA GLU A 204 1.98 -6.76 23.50
C GLU A 204 3.37 -7.19 24.02
N ALA A 205 4.22 -7.75 23.17
CA ALA A 205 5.61 -8.04 23.55
C ALA A 205 6.41 -6.77 23.85
N ALA A 206 6.17 -5.68 23.11
CA ALA A 206 6.80 -4.38 23.38
C ALA A 206 6.36 -3.80 24.73
N ALA A 207 5.07 -3.92 25.08
CA ALA A 207 4.51 -3.45 26.34
C ALA A 207 5.14 -4.15 27.57
N GLY A 208 5.68 -5.36 27.40
CA GLY A 208 6.39 -6.10 28.44
C GLY A 208 7.86 -5.71 28.63
N LEU A 209 8.43 -4.83 27.79
CA LEU A 209 9.82 -4.36 27.92
C LEU A 209 9.89 -3.13 28.84
N PRO A 210 11.00 -2.88 29.55
CA PRO A 210 11.18 -1.73 30.45
C PRO A 210 11.44 -0.40 29.68
N THR A 211 10.69 -0.17 28.61
CA THR A 211 10.72 1.04 27.77
C THR A 211 9.35 1.70 27.50
N PRO A 212 8.17 1.28 28.03
CA PRO A 212 6.89 1.74 27.48
C PRO A 212 6.62 3.21 27.85
N GLU A 213 7.09 3.63 29.03
CA GLU A 213 6.93 4.98 29.57
C GLU A 213 7.67 6.05 28.76
N ALA A 214 8.69 5.66 27.97
CA ALA A 214 9.53 6.59 27.21
C ALA A 214 9.28 6.56 25.69
N MET A 215 8.81 5.43 25.13
CA MET A 215 8.77 5.22 23.67
C MET A 215 7.43 4.69 23.12
N GLY A 216 6.40 4.48 23.96
CA GLY A 216 5.14 3.85 23.53
C GLY A 216 5.30 2.35 23.24
N VAL A 217 4.30 1.73 22.60
CA VAL A 217 4.34 0.30 22.21
C VAL A 217 4.55 0.11 20.71
N GLY A 218 4.34 1.15 19.90
CA GLY A 218 4.44 1.09 18.44
C GLY A 218 5.87 1.02 17.88
N TRP A 219 6.89 1.41 18.64
CA TRP A 219 8.28 1.43 18.15
C TRP A 219 8.78 0.05 17.73
N LEU A 220 8.43 -1.01 18.47
CA LEU A 220 8.87 -2.37 18.15
C LEU A 220 8.22 -2.85 16.86
N PHE A 221 6.96 -2.48 16.62
CA PHE A 221 6.27 -2.77 15.37
C PHE A 221 6.98 -2.11 14.17
N VAL A 222 7.38 -0.84 14.30
CA VAL A 222 8.17 -0.14 13.27
C VAL A 222 9.47 -0.88 12.98
N LEU A 223 10.23 -1.27 14.01
CA LEU A 223 11.50 -1.97 13.83
C LEU A 223 11.33 -3.34 13.16
N VAL A 224 10.32 -4.11 13.58
CA VAL A 224 10.02 -5.42 12.98
C VAL A 224 9.65 -5.25 11.51
N LYS A 225 8.79 -4.28 11.17
CA LYS A 225 8.43 -3.96 9.79
C LYS A 225 9.65 -3.64 8.93
N LEU A 226 10.53 -2.76 9.42
CA LEU A 226 11.73 -2.35 8.71
C LEU A 226 12.73 -3.50 8.57
N ALA A 227 12.89 -4.35 9.60
CA ALA A 227 13.75 -5.52 9.55
C ALA A 227 13.25 -6.54 8.52
N VAL A 228 11.95 -6.85 8.54
CA VAL A 228 11.33 -7.77 7.57
C VAL A 228 11.42 -7.21 6.15
N ALA A 229 11.09 -5.94 5.94
CA ALA A 229 11.20 -5.30 4.63
C ALA A 229 12.65 -5.31 4.11
N SER A 230 13.62 -5.00 4.97
CA SER A 230 15.04 -5.03 4.62
C SER A 230 15.52 -6.44 4.26
N LEU A 231 15.12 -7.44 5.03
CA LEU A 231 15.43 -8.84 4.74
C LEU A 231 14.85 -9.26 3.39
N VAL A 232 13.58 -8.96 3.13
CA VAL A 232 12.94 -9.27 1.86
C VAL A 232 13.68 -8.58 0.70
N VAL A 233 14.02 -7.30 0.82
CA VAL A 233 14.77 -6.60 -0.22
C VAL A 233 16.14 -7.25 -0.50
N VAL A 234 16.85 -7.69 0.54
CA VAL A 234 18.13 -8.42 0.37
C VAL A 234 17.93 -9.73 -0.36
N LEU A 235 16.91 -10.52 0.03
CA LEU A 235 16.61 -11.81 -0.60
C LEU A 235 16.16 -11.66 -2.06
N PHE A 236 15.49 -10.55 -2.39
CA PHE A 236 15.03 -10.25 -3.73
C PHE A 236 16.12 -9.70 -4.65
N ALA A 237 17.29 -9.33 -4.14
CA ALA A 237 18.38 -8.81 -4.96
C ALA A 237 18.80 -9.81 -6.05
N ASP A 238 18.97 -11.08 -5.68
CA ASP A 238 19.33 -12.16 -6.61
C ASP A 238 18.24 -12.36 -7.65
N TYR A 239 17.00 -12.37 -7.19
CA TYR A 239 15.88 -12.65 -8.06
C TYR A 239 15.60 -11.52 -9.06
N VAL A 240 15.79 -10.26 -8.65
CA VAL A 240 15.73 -9.10 -9.55
C VAL A 240 16.89 -9.11 -10.54
N GLU A 241 18.05 -9.64 -10.18
CA GLU A 241 19.20 -9.79 -11.09
C GLU A 241 18.95 -10.88 -12.14
N GLU A 242 18.42 -12.03 -11.71
CA GLU A 242 18.20 -13.21 -12.55
C GLU A 242 16.95 -13.12 -13.43
N ASP A 243 15.81 -12.72 -12.86
CA ASP A 243 14.54 -12.48 -13.57
C ASP A 243 13.97 -11.11 -13.18
N PRO A 244 14.41 -10.02 -13.84
CA PRO A 244 14.00 -8.66 -13.48
C PRO A 244 12.50 -8.44 -13.55
N THR A 245 11.79 -9.05 -14.51
CA THR A 245 10.36 -8.81 -14.70
C THR A 245 9.58 -9.38 -13.51
N GLU A 246 9.80 -10.65 -13.19
CA GLU A 246 9.10 -11.30 -12.08
C GLU A 246 9.59 -10.76 -10.73
N GLY A 247 10.90 -10.58 -10.57
CA GLY A 247 11.52 -10.03 -9.37
C GLY A 247 10.99 -8.64 -9.00
N TYR A 248 10.89 -7.72 -9.97
CA TYR A 248 10.32 -6.40 -9.70
C TYR A 248 8.82 -6.45 -9.40
N LEU A 249 8.04 -7.29 -10.09
CA LEU A 249 6.60 -7.43 -9.82
C LEU A 249 6.32 -7.94 -8.40
N LEU A 250 7.04 -8.98 -7.97
CA LEU A 250 6.89 -9.53 -6.63
C LEU A 250 7.40 -8.55 -5.56
N LEU A 251 8.52 -7.86 -5.79
CA LEU A 251 8.97 -6.81 -4.86
C LEU A 251 7.99 -5.62 -4.81
N GLY A 252 7.35 -5.29 -5.94
CA GLY A 252 6.24 -4.36 -6.00
C GLY A 252 5.03 -4.80 -5.19
N LEU A 253 4.70 -6.09 -5.18
CA LEU A 253 3.66 -6.64 -4.31
C LEU A 253 4.03 -6.48 -2.82
N VAL A 254 5.30 -6.72 -2.45
CA VAL A 254 5.79 -6.47 -1.08
C VAL A 254 5.65 -5.00 -0.70
N ALA A 255 5.94 -4.08 -1.62
CA ALA A 255 5.71 -2.65 -1.41
C ALA A 255 4.21 -2.34 -1.25
N ALA A 256 3.34 -2.95 -2.05
CA ALA A 256 1.88 -2.79 -1.93
C ALA A 256 1.35 -3.23 -0.56
N VAL A 257 1.92 -4.30 0.03
CA VAL A 257 1.55 -4.79 1.37
C VAL A 257 1.88 -3.77 2.48
N GLY A 258 2.89 -2.91 2.29
CA GLY A 258 3.19 -1.81 3.22
C GLY A 258 2.41 -0.52 2.88
N LEU A 259 2.41 -0.11 1.62
CA LEU A 259 1.73 1.11 1.17
C LEU A 259 0.23 1.06 1.44
N GLY A 260 -0.36 -0.13 1.30
CA GLY A 260 -1.77 -0.39 1.53
C GLY A 260 -2.23 0.12 2.90
N PRO A 261 -1.84 -0.56 4.00
CA PRO A 261 -2.15 -0.14 5.37
C PRO A 261 -1.64 1.26 5.72
N GLY A 262 -0.41 1.62 5.31
CA GLY A 262 0.16 2.93 5.61
C GLY A 262 -0.68 4.09 5.08
N ALA A 263 -1.07 4.05 3.80
CA ALA A 263 -1.92 5.09 3.23
C ALA A 263 -3.38 5.03 3.72
N HIS A 264 -3.88 3.83 4.03
CA HIS A 264 -5.18 3.65 4.67
C HIS A 264 -5.23 4.39 6.01
N ASN A 265 -4.25 4.15 6.89
CA ASN A 265 -4.14 4.81 8.19
C ASN A 265 -4.07 6.33 8.05
N LEU A 266 -3.18 6.85 7.19
CA LEU A 266 -3.04 8.29 6.99
C LEU A 266 -4.38 8.94 6.60
N LEU A 267 -5.06 8.40 5.59
CA LEU A 267 -6.31 9.01 5.12
C LEU A 267 -7.45 8.80 6.12
N LEU A 268 -7.59 7.61 6.69
CA LEU A 268 -8.64 7.31 7.67
C LEU A 268 -8.54 8.25 8.87
N PHE A 269 -7.36 8.36 9.48
CA PHE A 269 -7.14 9.24 10.63
C PHE A 269 -7.34 10.73 10.28
N THR A 270 -7.07 11.11 9.02
CA THR A 270 -7.33 12.47 8.54
C THR A 270 -8.82 12.80 8.48
N VAL A 271 -9.69 11.84 8.13
CA VAL A 271 -11.11 12.10 7.83
C VAL A 271 -12.08 11.56 8.87
N TRP A 272 -11.63 10.71 9.80
CA TRP A 272 -12.49 10.07 10.79
C TRP A 272 -12.62 10.88 12.08
N GLY A 273 -11.63 11.72 12.42
CA GLY A 273 -11.60 12.44 13.70
C GLY A 273 -11.40 11.47 14.87
N ALA A 274 -10.60 11.88 15.85
CA ALA A 274 -10.57 11.23 17.17
C ALA A 274 -11.52 11.99 18.10
#